data_AF-W7DWI0-F1
#
_entry.id   AF-W7DWI0-F1
#
_cell.length_a   1.000
_cell.length_b   1.000
_cell.length_c   1.000
_cell.angle_alpha   90.00
_cell.angle_beta   90.00
_cell.angle_gamma   90.00
#
_symmetry.space_group_name_H-M   'P 1'
#
loop_
_entity.id
_entity.type
_entity.pdbx_description
1 polymer ?
#
loop_
_entity_poly.entity_id
_entity_poly.type
_entity_poly.pdbx_seq_one_letter_code
_entity_poly.pdbx_strand_id
1 'polypeptide(L)'
;MGERHVNQVIYAKWMSLVHFVKQWMSPALFATLGVLIIGIIVLFVPPYIGLADNGDFFRVFSSNGMYVDQVQHTATQFGYFVKDYPIYEYFNEQHTAFFSSQSLFIQSALFLNNFFLDGIFDIRFLALLYFIFLLGAVYLLVEGITIKMKGFSGYVVALFAILIFGDTAYIAYFNSFFGEGLMLIAMLYISASLLLIYQNRYNDYWMLALFFLFQAFSSSQRNSKTLQSLSSSVCLDFSFFLLKKIKLFAFGLLPH
;
A
#
# COMPACT_ATOMS: atom_id res chain seq x y z
N MET A 1 -8.73 46.67 23.32
CA MET A 1 -10.03 46.09 22.91
C MET A 1 -10.00 45.47 21.51
N GLY A 2 -9.18 45.98 20.57
CA GLY A 2 -9.08 45.48 19.18
C GLY A 2 -8.53 44.06 19.01
N GLU A 3 -7.48 43.64 19.73
CA GLU A 3 -6.86 42.32 19.52
C GLU A 3 -7.76 41.12 19.84
N ARG A 4 -8.58 41.20 20.90
CA ARG A 4 -9.55 40.13 21.23
C ARG A 4 -10.60 39.97 20.13
N HIS A 5 -10.99 41.07 19.50
CA HIS A 5 -12.00 41.07 18.45
C HIS A 5 -11.44 40.48 17.14
N VAL A 6 -10.18 40.80 16.81
CA VAL A 6 -9.46 40.22 15.66
C VAL A 6 -9.27 38.71 15.84
N ASN A 7 -8.84 38.26 17.03
CA ASN A 7 -8.68 36.84 17.32
C ASN A 7 -10.01 36.07 17.22
N GLN A 8 -11.14 36.66 17.65
CA GLN A 8 -12.46 36.05 17.51
C GLN A 8 -12.91 35.94 16.05
N VAL A 9 -12.65 36.94 15.22
CA VAL A 9 -12.99 36.91 13.78
C VAL A 9 -12.15 35.88 13.04
N ILE A 10 -10.85 35.80 13.35
CA ILE A 10 -9.96 34.78 12.79
C ILE A 10 -10.43 33.40 13.21
N TYR A 11 -10.73 33.19 14.50
CA TYR A 11 -11.22 31.92 15.02
C TYR A 11 -12.55 31.50 14.37
N ALA A 12 -13.48 32.43 14.18
CA ALA A 12 -14.76 32.17 13.51
C ALA A 12 -14.58 31.78 12.04
N LYS A 13 -13.70 32.47 11.29
CA LYS A 13 -13.34 32.09 9.92
C LYS A 13 -12.69 30.71 9.86
N TRP A 14 -11.78 30.43 10.80
CA TRP A 14 -11.10 29.13 10.89
C TRP A 14 -12.08 27.99 11.18
N MET A 15 -13.00 28.19 12.12
CA MET A 15 -14.04 27.22 12.46
C MET A 15 -15.02 27.02 11.30
N SER A 16 -15.41 28.08 10.58
CA SER A 16 -16.23 27.99 9.36
C SER A 16 -15.57 27.13 8.29
N LEU A 17 -14.28 27.33 8.04
CA LEU A 17 -13.51 26.56 7.05
C LEU A 17 -13.40 25.09 7.47
N VAL A 18 -13.12 24.81 8.75
CA VAL A 18 -13.08 23.43 9.28
C VAL A 18 -14.44 22.74 9.17
N HIS A 19 -15.53 23.45 9.47
CA HIS A 19 -16.87 22.91 9.32
C HIS A 19 -17.22 22.61 7.87
N PHE A 20 -16.86 23.49 6.94
CA PHE A 20 -17.03 23.25 5.51
C PHE A 20 -16.24 22.02 5.06
N VAL A 21 -14.93 21.94 5.35
CA VAL A 21 -14.11 20.78 4.98
C VAL A 21 -14.67 19.46 5.55
N LYS A 22 -15.17 19.47 6.79
CA LYS A 22 -15.81 18.30 7.41
C LYS A 22 -17.09 17.86 6.74
N GLN A 23 -17.85 18.78 6.15
CA GLN A 23 -19.08 18.44 5.45
C GLN A 23 -18.81 17.70 4.13
N TRP A 24 -17.66 17.93 3.51
CA TRP A 24 -17.35 17.41 2.18
C TRP A 24 -16.30 16.29 2.17
N MET A 25 -15.44 16.19 3.19
CA MET A 25 -14.28 15.29 3.16
C MET A 25 -14.00 14.62 4.50
N SER A 26 -14.08 13.30 4.55
CA SER A 26 -13.66 12.52 5.71
C SER A 26 -12.14 12.59 5.91
N PRO A 27 -11.61 12.38 7.13
CA PRO A 27 -10.17 12.31 7.36
C PRO A 27 -9.47 11.25 6.50
N ALA A 28 -10.14 10.11 6.26
CA ALA A 28 -9.65 9.05 5.38
C ALA A 28 -9.49 9.54 3.94
N LEU A 29 -10.53 10.20 3.37
CA LEU A 29 -10.44 10.78 2.03
C LEU A 29 -9.33 11.84 1.95
N PHE A 30 -9.19 12.68 2.97
CA PHE A 30 -8.12 13.69 3.01
C PHE A 30 -6.74 13.04 2.96
N ALA A 31 -6.50 11.99 3.76
CA ALA A 31 -5.25 11.24 3.74
C ALA A 31 -4.98 10.61 2.37
N THR A 32 -5.97 9.92 1.82
CA THR A 32 -5.85 9.25 0.52
C THR A 32 -5.58 10.22 -0.61
N LEU A 33 -6.23 11.39 -0.64
CA LEU A 33 -5.97 12.42 -1.65
C LEU A 33 -4.57 13.03 -1.50
N GLY A 34 -4.10 13.23 -0.27
CA GLY A 34 -2.73 13.70 -0.02
C GLY A 34 -1.68 12.71 -0.54
N VAL A 35 -1.83 11.43 -0.20
CA VAL A 35 -0.95 10.35 -0.70
C VAL A 35 -1.08 10.19 -2.22
N LEU A 36 -2.28 10.35 -2.78
CA LEU A 36 -2.53 10.31 -4.23
C LEU A 36 -1.68 11.37 -4.95
N ILE A 37 -1.73 12.63 -4.49
CA ILE A 37 -1.00 13.73 -5.13
C ILE A 37 0.51 13.48 -5.05
N ILE A 38 1.02 13.14 -3.87
CA ILE A 38 2.45 12.90 -3.68
C ILE A 38 2.93 11.71 -4.53
N GLY A 39 2.21 10.59 -4.47
CA GLY A 39 2.58 9.40 -5.24
C GLY A 39 2.47 9.60 -6.75
N ILE A 40 1.52 10.40 -7.24
CA ILE A 40 1.49 10.78 -8.67
C ILE A 40 2.78 11.48 -9.09
N ILE A 41 3.19 12.47 -8.31
CA ILE A 41 4.40 13.26 -8.57
C ILE A 41 5.64 12.37 -8.51
N VAL A 42 5.77 11.53 -7.49
CA VAL A 42 6.95 10.69 -7.25
C VAL A 42 7.08 9.56 -8.28
N LEU A 43 5.99 8.87 -8.60
CA LEU A 43 6.04 7.64 -9.41
C LEU A 43 5.92 7.88 -10.91
N PHE A 44 5.15 8.89 -11.33
CA PHE A 44 4.73 9.05 -12.73
C PHE A 44 5.19 10.35 -13.38
N VAL A 45 5.74 11.30 -12.63
CA VAL A 45 6.27 12.56 -13.18
C VAL A 45 7.81 12.52 -13.17
N PRO A 46 8.49 12.84 -14.29
CA PRO A 46 9.95 12.95 -14.32
C PRO A 46 10.49 14.02 -13.33
N PRO A 47 11.64 13.79 -12.66
CA PRO A 47 12.48 12.59 -12.73
C PRO A 47 11.86 11.42 -11.97
N TYR A 48 11.72 10.27 -12.64
CA TYR A 48 11.10 9.09 -12.03
C TYR A 48 11.97 8.57 -10.89
N ILE A 49 11.34 8.36 -9.73
CA ILE A 49 12.03 7.86 -8.54
C ILE A 49 11.72 6.37 -8.39
N GLY A 50 12.78 5.57 -8.33
CA GLY A 50 12.73 4.13 -8.11
C GLY A 50 14.05 3.64 -7.53
N LEU A 51 14.04 2.43 -7.00
CA LEU A 51 15.23 1.82 -6.41
C LEU A 51 16.03 1.04 -7.45
N ALA A 52 17.35 1.08 -7.31
CA ALA A 52 18.25 0.32 -8.15
C ALA A 52 18.36 -1.13 -7.71
N ASP A 53 18.74 -1.98 -8.66
CA ASP A 53 18.99 -3.40 -8.40
C ASP A 53 20.19 -3.57 -7.46
N ASN A 54 20.00 -4.33 -6.38
CA ASN A 54 21.05 -4.71 -5.43
C ASN A 54 21.58 -6.14 -5.65
N GLY A 55 21.24 -6.75 -6.79
CA GLY A 55 21.64 -8.12 -7.17
C GLY A 55 20.52 -9.16 -7.06
N ASP A 56 19.33 -8.75 -6.62
CA ASP A 56 18.19 -9.65 -6.43
C ASP A 56 17.13 -9.54 -7.54
N PHE A 57 17.12 -8.48 -8.35
CA PHE A 57 16.07 -8.29 -9.36
C PHE A 57 16.12 -9.34 -10.46
N PHE A 58 17.31 -9.84 -10.80
CA PHE A 58 17.49 -10.82 -11.87
C PHE A 58 16.51 -11.99 -11.74
N ARG A 59 16.41 -12.60 -10.55
CA ARG A 59 15.51 -13.74 -10.30
C ARG A 59 14.03 -13.38 -10.46
N VAL A 60 13.68 -12.12 -10.19
CA VAL A 60 12.31 -11.63 -10.26
C VAL A 60 11.92 -11.31 -11.70
N PHE A 61 12.68 -10.48 -12.41
CA PHE A 61 12.29 -10.12 -13.77
C PHE A 61 12.46 -11.30 -14.75
N SER A 62 13.49 -12.12 -14.57
CA SER A 62 13.75 -13.27 -15.47
C SER A 62 12.67 -14.34 -15.34
N SER A 63 12.20 -14.65 -14.13
CA SER A 63 11.08 -15.58 -13.94
C SER A 63 9.74 -15.05 -14.48
N ASN A 64 9.61 -13.74 -14.67
CA ASN A 64 8.45 -13.10 -15.25
C ASN A 64 8.59 -12.81 -16.75
N GLY A 65 9.58 -13.40 -17.43
CA GLY A 65 9.69 -13.29 -18.89
C GLY A 65 10.39 -12.04 -19.39
N MET A 66 11.11 -11.32 -18.53
CA MET A 66 11.86 -10.13 -18.90
C MET A 66 13.37 -10.36 -18.84
N TYR A 67 14.13 -9.48 -19.47
CA TYR A 67 15.57 -9.42 -19.35
C TYR A 67 16.06 -7.98 -19.32
N VAL A 68 17.37 -7.80 -19.17
CA VAL A 68 18.05 -6.52 -19.20
C VAL A 68 19.04 -6.57 -20.35
N ASP A 69 19.14 -5.51 -21.16
CA ASP A 69 20.13 -5.44 -22.23
C ASP A 69 21.53 -5.03 -21.72
N GLN A 70 22.57 -5.10 -22.54
CA GLN A 70 23.94 -4.76 -22.10
C GLN A 70 24.09 -3.30 -21.60
N VAL A 71 23.31 -2.36 -22.13
CA VAL A 71 23.38 -0.95 -21.74
C VAL A 71 22.72 -0.76 -20.39
N GLN A 72 21.54 -1.34 -20.20
CA GLN A 72 20.82 -1.37 -18.93
C GLN A 72 21.55 -2.18 -17.86
N HIS A 73 22.32 -3.21 -18.25
CA HIS A 73 23.19 -3.96 -17.35
C HIS A 73 24.28 -3.08 -16.73
N THR A 74 24.86 -2.15 -17.50
CA THR A 74 25.80 -1.19 -16.90
C THR A 74 25.09 -0.25 -15.93
N ALA A 75 23.89 0.23 -16.26
CA ALA A 75 23.10 1.07 -15.37
C ALA A 75 22.72 0.36 -14.05
N THR A 76 22.31 -0.91 -14.11
CA THR A 76 22.04 -1.71 -12.90
C THR A 76 23.31 -1.98 -12.11
N GLN A 77 24.43 -2.27 -12.75
CA GLN A 77 25.73 -2.47 -12.07
C GLN A 77 26.25 -1.22 -11.35
N PHE A 78 25.91 -0.02 -11.84
CA PHE A 78 26.27 1.24 -11.18
C PHE A 78 25.18 1.76 -10.22
N GLY A 79 24.14 0.96 -9.95
CA GLY A 79 23.11 1.31 -8.97
C GLY A 79 22.17 2.43 -9.44
N TYR A 80 21.91 2.54 -10.74
CA TYR A 80 20.91 3.45 -11.27
C TYR A 80 19.54 2.78 -11.44
N PHE A 81 18.49 3.59 -11.33
CA PHE A 81 17.13 3.17 -11.62
C PHE A 81 16.97 2.84 -13.12
N VAL A 82 16.39 1.67 -13.41
CA VAL A 82 16.03 1.23 -14.76
C VAL A 82 14.51 1.16 -14.87
N LYS A 83 13.96 1.88 -15.84
CA LYS A 83 12.52 1.99 -16.08
C LYS A 83 11.98 0.88 -16.97
N ASP A 84 12.73 0.55 -18.02
CA ASP A 84 12.26 -0.26 -19.14
C ASP A 84 12.97 -1.62 -19.15
N TYR A 85 12.21 -2.69 -19.29
CA TYR A 85 12.70 -4.06 -19.30
C TYR A 85 12.19 -4.78 -20.55
N PRO A 86 13.05 -5.15 -21.50
CA PRO A 86 12.68 -5.96 -22.65
C PRO A 86 12.02 -7.30 -22.24
N ILE A 87 11.04 -7.73 -23.02
CA ILE A 87 10.31 -8.99 -22.83
C ILE A 87 10.89 -10.06 -23.77
N TYR A 88 11.06 -11.30 -23.30
CA TYR A 88 11.53 -12.40 -24.14
C TYR A 88 10.53 -12.71 -25.27
N GLU A 89 11.02 -12.75 -26.50
CA GLU A 89 10.24 -13.17 -27.68
C GLU A 89 10.16 -14.71 -27.85
N TYR A 90 11.09 -15.42 -27.22
CA TYR A 90 11.24 -16.87 -27.32
C TYR A 90 11.08 -17.56 -25.96
N PHE A 91 11.15 -18.90 -25.97
CA PHE A 91 11.01 -19.72 -24.76
C PHE A 91 12.00 -19.31 -23.67
N ASN A 92 11.46 -18.99 -22.49
CA ASN A 92 12.24 -18.63 -21.31
C ASN A 92 12.35 -19.85 -20.37
N GLU A 93 13.56 -20.39 -20.26
CA GLU A 93 13.85 -21.53 -19.39
C GLU A 93 13.66 -21.23 -17.90
N GLN A 94 13.68 -19.95 -17.50
CA GLN A 94 13.53 -19.51 -16.11
C GLN A 94 12.07 -19.23 -15.70
N HIS A 95 11.12 -19.36 -16.63
CA HIS A 95 9.70 -19.01 -16.44
C HIS A 95 8.98 -19.81 -15.34
N THR A 96 9.49 -20.99 -14.95
CA THR A 96 8.85 -21.87 -13.95
C THR A 96 9.62 -21.94 -12.63
N ALA A 97 10.75 -21.25 -12.50
CA ALA A 97 11.64 -21.41 -11.36
C ALA A 97 11.13 -20.71 -10.09
N PHE A 98 10.32 -19.64 -10.20
CA PHE A 98 9.91 -18.82 -9.06
C PHE A 98 8.51 -18.20 -9.22
N PHE A 99 7.49 -18.85 -8.63
CA PHE A 99 6.15 -18.28 -8.50
C PHE A 99 5.97 -17.69 -7.10
N SER A 100 5.82 -16.37 -7.01
CA SER A 100 5.57 -15.65 -5.76
C SER A 100 4.32 -14.79 -5.89
N SER A 101 3.75 -14.33 -4.77
CA SER A 101 2.67 -13.34 -4.82
C SER A 101 3.10 -12.06 -5.54
N GLN A 102 4.38 -11.67 -5.47
CA GLN A 102 4.90 -10.57 -6.27
C GLN A 102 4.79 -10.83 -7.78
N SER A 103 5.07 -12.05 -8.23
CA SER A 103 4.95 -12.44 -9.64
C SER A 103 3.51 -12.25 -10.17
N LEU A 104 2.48 -12.48 -9.36
CA LEU A 104 1.09 -12.21 -9.75
C LEU A 104 0.86 -10.73 -10.10
N PHE A 105 1.41 -9.81 -9.31
CA PHE A 105 1.30 -8.37 -9.58
C PHE A 105 2.12 -7.98 -10.81
N ILE A 106 3.32 -8.55 -10.99
CA ILE A 106 4.16 -8.30 -12.16
C ILE A 106 3.48 -8.79 -13.43
N GLN A 107 2.93 -10.00 -13.45
CA GLN A 107 2.20 -10.54 -14.60
C GLN A 107 0.93 -9.74 -14.91
N SER A 108 0.24 -9.25 -13.88
CA SER A 108 -0.90 -8.35 -14.07
C SER A 108 -0.46 -7.01 -14.68
N ALA A 109 0.69 -6.48 -14.24
CA ALA A 109 1.28 -5.27 -14.81
C ALA A 109 1.73 -5.48 -16.25
N LEU A 110 2.36 -6.62 -16.58
CA LEU A 110 2.75 -7.01 -17.93
C LEU A 110 1.54 -7.10 -18.85
N PHE A 111 0.47 -7.75 -18.40
CA PHE A 111 -0.79 -7.81 -19.14
C PHE A 111 -1.34 -6.43 -19.45
N LEU A 112 -1.34 -5.51 -18.46
CA LEU A 112 -1.76 -4.12 -18.67
C LEU A 112 -0.82 -3.36 -19.62
N ASN A 113 0.49 -3.51 -19.44
CA ASN A 113 1.51 -2.88 -20.27
C ASN A 113 1.37 -3.24 -21.74
N ASN A 114 1.09 -4.51 -22.04
CA ASN A 114 1.00 -5.03 -23.42
C ASN A 114 -0.19 -4.47 -24.22
N PHE A 115 -1.12 -3.73 -23.59
CA PHE A 115 -2.12 -2.95 -24.34
C PHE A 115 -1.56 -1.64 -24.90
N PHE A 116 -0.43 -1.16 -24.39
CA PHE A 116 0.14 0.15 -24.71
C PHE A 116 1.54 0.06 -25.34
N LEU A 117 2.34 -0.92 -24.91
CA LEU A 117 3.74 -1.09 -25.32
C LEU A 117 3.98 -2.53 -25.75
N ASP A 118 4.61 -2.69 -26.92
CA ASP A 118 4.99 -3.99 -27.46
C ASP A 118 6.46 -4.29 -27.14
N GLY A 119 6.73 -5.51 -26.65
CA GLY A 119 8.10 -6.03 -26.47
C GLY A 119 8.92 -5.40 -25.33
N ILE A 120 8.41 -4.37 -24.66
CA ILE A 120 9.08 -3.69 -23.54
C ILE A 120 8.08 -3.52 -22.39
N PHE A 121 8.50 -3.87 -21.18
CA PHE A 121 7.78 -3.63 -19.95
C PHE A 121 8.27 -2.36 -19.26
N ASP A 122 7.36 -1.40 -19.04
CA ASP A 122 7.62 -0.22 -18.21
C ASP A 122 7.24 -0.50 -16.75
N ILE A 123 8.22 -0.42 -15.84
CA ILE A 123 8.03 -0.74 -14.42
C ILE A 123 6.98 0.14 -13.73
N ARG A 124 6.63 1.29 -14.30
CA ARG A 124 5.57 2.17 -13.78
C ARG A 124 4.20 1.52 -13.83
N PHE A 125 3.96 0.54 -14.70
CA PHE A 125 2.70 -0.24 -14.65
C PHE A 125 2.60 -1.08 -13.38
N LEU A 126 3.72 -1.63 -12.90
CA LEU A 126 3.76 -2.29 -11.59
C LEU A 126 3.52 -1.28 -10.47
N ALA A 127 4.16 -0.10 -10.58
CA ALA A 127 3.97 0.97 -9.62
C ALA A 127 2.52 1.44 -9.54
N LEU A 128 1.81 1.52 -10.67
CA LEU A 128 0.39 1.86 -10.74
C LEU A 128 -0.47 0.86 -9.96
N LEU A 129 -0.24 -0.44 -10.16
CA LEU A 129 -0.97 -1.47 -9.42
C LEU A 129 -0.74 -1.31 -7.91
N TYR A 130 0.52 -1.29 -7.48
CA TYR A 130 0.84 -1.09 -6.05
C TYR A 130 0.27 0.20 -5.48
N PHE A 131 0.29 1.27 -6.26
CA PHE A 131 -0.22 2.56 -5.83
C PHE A 131 -1.74 2.54 -5.61
N ILE A 132 -2.51 1.92 -6.51
CA ILE A 132 -3.96 1.75 -6.33
C ILE A 132 -4.26 1.00 -5.03
N PHE A 133 -3.54 -0.09 -4.77
CA PHE A 133 -3.71 -0.85 -3.54
C PHE A 133 -3.26 -0.08 -2.29
N LEU A 134 -2.17 0.71 -2.37
CA LEU A 134 -1.75 1.58 -1.27
C LEU A 134 -2.84 2.59 -0.91
N LEU A 135 -3.46 3.24 -1.90
CA LEU A 135 -4.52 4.23 -1.66
C LEU A 135 -5.72 3.62 -0.94
N GLY A 136 -6.13 2.41 -1.36
CA GLY A 136 -7.19 1.65 -0.69
C GLY A 136 -6.80 1.27 0.75
N ALA A 137 -5.56 0.82 0.96
CA ALA A 137 -5.06 0.45 2.28
C ALA A 137 -5.01 1.65 3.24
N VAL A 138 -4.48 2.80 2.79
CA VAL A 138 -4.42 4.04 3.57
C VAL A 138 -5.82 4.54 3.91
N TYR A 139 -6.74 4.50 2.95
CA TYR A 139 -8.13 4.90 3.18
C TYR A 139 -8.76 4.08 4.33
N LEU A 140 -8.72 2.75 4.21
CA LEU A 140 -9.32 1.85 5.20
C LEU A 140 -8.65 1.96 6.57
N LEU A 141 -7.32 2.09 6.61
CA LEU A 141 -6.57 2.24 7.85
C LEU A 141 -6.96 3.54 8.58
N VAL A 142 -6.97 4.67 7.85
CA VAL A 142 -7.30 5.97 8.44
C VAL A 142 -8.78 6.02 8.83
N GLU A 143 -9.69 5.44 8.04
CA GLU A 143 -11.10 5.32 8.44
C GLU A 143 -11.23 4.53 9.74
N GLY A 144 -10.58 3.37 9.84
CA GLY A 144 -10.52 2.58 11.05
C GLY A 144 -10.00 3.40 12.24
N ILE A 145 -8.85 4.05 12.13
CA ILE A 145 -8.29 4.80 13.28
C ILE A 145 -9.19 5.98 13.69
N THR A 146 -9.79 6.67 12.71
CA THR A 146 -10.48 7.94 12.95
C THR A 146 -11.97 7.82 13.24
N ILE A 147 -12.59 6.64 13.13
CA ILE A 147 -14.06 6.51 13.22
C ILE A 147 -14.65 7.03 14.53
N LYS A 148 -13.97 6.80 15.67
CA LYS A 148 -14.43 7.22 17.00
C LYS A 148 -13.90 8.60 17.39
N MET A 149 -13.07 9.21 16.55
CA MET A 149 -12.46 10.50 16.83
C MET A 149 -13.43 11.63 16.54
N LYS A 150 -13.52 12.59 17.46
CA LYS A 150 -14.34 13.80 17.31
C LYS A 150 -13.46 15.00 17.00
N GLY A 151 -13.99 15.92 16.20
CA GLY A 151 -13.34 17.21 16.00
C GLY A 151 -12.22 17.18 14.97
N PHE A 152 -11.13 17.90 15.25
CA PHE A 152 -9.99 18.08 14.34
C PHE A 152 -8.92 16.97 14.48
N SER A 153 -8.98 16.19 15.55
CA SER A 153 -8.03 15.12 15.85
C SER A 153 -7.86 14.10 14.70
N GLY A 154 -8.95 13.74 14.03
CA GLY A 154 -8.91 12.84 12.88
C GLY A 154 -8.07 13.39 11.72
N TYR A 155 -8.10 14.70 11.46
CA TYR A 155 -7.29 15.33 10.42
C TYR A 155 -5.81 15.39 10.78
N VAL A 156 -5.48 15.47 12.07
CA VAL A 156 -4.09 15.36 12.55
C VAL A 156 -3.56 13.95 12.26
N VAL A 157 -4.34 12.91 12.55
CA VAL A 157 -3.99 11.52 12.20
C VAL A 157 -3.85 11.36 10.68
N ALA A 158 -4.78 11.91 9.91
CA ALA A 158 -4.72 11.88 8.45
C ALA A 158 -3.45 12.57 7.91
N LEU A 159 -3.06 13.71 8.50
CA LEU A 159 -1.82 14.40 8.15
C LEU A 159 -0.59 13.53 8.42
N PHE A 160 -0.52 12.86 9.58
CA PHE A 160 0.56 11.91 9.85
C PHE A 160 0.56 10.74 8.87
N ALA A 161 -0.61 10.21 8.51
CA ALA A 161 -0.71 9.16 7.51
C ALA A 161 -0.16 9.61 6.14
N ILE A 162 -0.42 10.87 5.73
CA ILE A 162 0.17 11.45 4.51
C ILE A 162 1.69 11.51 4.63
N LEU A 163 2.24 11.99 5.75
CA LEU A 163 3.69 12.11 5.93
C LEU A 163 4.40 10.76 5.95
N ILE A 164 3.79 9.73 6.54
CA ILE A 164 4.39 8.40 6.65
C ILE A 164 4.25 7.62 5.33
N PHE A 165 3.03 7.52 4.79
CA PHE A 165 2.76 6.68 3.63
C PHE A 165 2.96 7.41 2.29
N GLY A 166 3.03 8.74 2.32
CA GLY A 166 3.46 9.58 1.22
C GLY A 166 4.99 9.73 1.14
N ASP A 167 5.74 9.18 2.08
CA ASP A 167 7.20 9.30 2.07
C ASP A 167 7.80 8.63 0.82
N THR A 168 8.70 9.36 0.16
CA THR A 168 9.34 8.92 -1.08
C THR A 168 10.16 7.65 -0.89
N ALA A 169 10.76 7.43 0.28
CA ALA A 169 11.55 6.23 0.57
C ALA A 169 10.70 4.95 0.52
N TYR A 170 9.41 5.02 0.89
CA TYR A 170 8.50 3.89 0.78
C TYR A 170 7.90 3.77 -0.62
N ILE A 171 7.47 4.89 -1.19
CA ILE A 171 6.82 4.89 -2.51
C ILE A 171 7.81 4.48 -3.61
N ALA A 172 9.09 4.81 -3.51
CA ALA A 172 10.12 4.44 -4.50
C ALA A 172 10.24 2.91 -4.69
N TYR A 173 9.88 2.10 -3.68
CA TYR A 173 9.84 0.64 -3.82
C TYR A 173 8.83 0.18 -4.88
N PHE A 174 7.83 0.98 -5.22
CA PHE A 174 6.81 0.58 -6.21
C PHE A 174 7.35 0.63 -7.63
N ASN A 175 8.33 1.49 -7.91
CA ASN A 175 9.13 1.52 -9.14
C ASN A 175 10.37 0.61 -8.99
N SER A 176 10.19 -0.61 -8.49
CA SER A 176 11.29 -1.56 -8.30
C SER A 176 10.78 -3.00 -8.22
N PHE A 177 11.66 -3.97 -8.43
CA PHE A 177 11.33 -5.40 -8.26
C PHE A 177 11.57 -5.91 -6.84
N PHE A 178 11.63 -5.01 -5.85
CA PHE A 178 11.63 -5.36 -4.44
C PHE A 178 10.23 -5.80 -3.98
N GLY A 179 10.19 -6.81 -3.10
CA GLY A 179 8.93 -7.32 -2.53
C GLY A 179 8.36 -6.43 -1.42
N GLU A 180 9.16 -5.50 -0.93
CA GLU A 180 8.92 -4.62 0.21
C GLU A 180 7.71 -3.70 -0.01
N GLY A 181 7.49 -3.23 -1.24
CA GLY A 181 6.31 -2.43 -1.58
C GLY A 181 5.00 -3.20 -1.36
N LEU A 182 4.95 -4.44 -1.84
CA LEU A 182 3.79 -5.33 -1.65
C LEU A 182 3.59 -5.68 -0.17
N MET A 183 4.68 -5.83 0.59
CA MET A 183 4.59 -6.11 2.03
C MET A 183 4.02 -4.95 2.82
N LEU A 184 4.43 -3.72 2.52
CA LEU A 184 3.86 -2.53 3.14
C LEU A 184 2.35 -2.49 2.91
N ILE A 185 1.91 -2.68 1.66
CA ILE A 185 0.49 -2.74 1.29
C ILE A 185 -0.24 -3.84 2.10
N ALA A 186 0.32 -5.05 2.13
CA ALA A 186 -0.27 -6.16 2.85
C ALA A 186 -0.41 -5.89 4.35
N MET A 187 0.62 -5.34 5.00
CA MET A 187 0.59 -4.99 6.41
C MET A 187 -0.48 -3.93 6.74
N LEU A 188 -0.67 -2.96 5.85
CA LEU A 188 -1.70 -1.92 6.03
C LEU A 188 -3.09 -2.51 5.89
N TYR A 189 -3.34 -3.36 4.88
CA TYR A 189 -4.63 -4.04 4.73
C TYR A 189 -4.93 -4.96 5.90
N ILE A 190 -3.96 -5.76 6.35
CA ILE A 190 -4.09 -6.61 7.54
C ILE A 190 -4.51 -5.75 8.73
N SER A 191 -3.76 -4.69 9.02
CA SER A 191 -4.01 -3.80 10.16
C SER A 191 -5.37 -3.09 10.06
N ALA A 192 -5.73 -2.60 8.88
CA ALA A 192 -7.01 -1.95 8.62
C ALA A 192 -8.18 -2.92 8.81
N SER A 193 -8.10 -4.14 8.27
CA SER A 193 -9.11 -5.18 8.45
C SER A 193 -9.35 -5.49 9.92
N LEU A 194 -8.27 -5.67 10.71
CA LEU A 194 -8.39 -5.94 12.15
C LEU A 194 -9.12 -4.82 12.89
N LEU A 195 -8.73 -3.57 12.62
CA LEU A 195 -9.35 -2.39 13.24
C LEU A 195 -10.83 -2.26 12.85
N LEU A 196 -11.16 -2.46 11.58
CA LEU A 196 -12.53 -2.30 11.08
C LEU A 196 -13.47 -3.41 11.57
N ILE A 197 -12.97 -4.64 11.76
CA ILE A 197 -13.69 -5.73 12.44
C ILE A 197 -13.93 -5.37 13.91
N TYR A 198 -12.90 -4.89 14.61
CA TYR A 198 -13.04 -4.49 16.02
C TYR A 198 -14.08 -3.38 16.21
N GLN A 199 -14.22 -2.51 15.21
CA GLN A 199 -15.15 -1.38 15.24
C GLN A 199 -16.54 -1.72 14.69
N ASN A 200 -16.75 -2.94 14.17
CA ASN A 200 -17.98 -3.38 13.49
C ASN A 200 -18.46 -2.36 12.43
N ARG A 201 -17.52 -1.77 11.67
CA ARG A 201 -17.83 -0.73 10.67
C ARG A 201 -18.37 -1.32 9.38
N TYR A 202 -17.74 -2.39 8.91
CA TYR A 202 -18.11 -3.13 7.72
C TYR A 202 -18.53 -4.55 8.07
N ASN A 203 -18.98 -5.30 7.07
CA ASN A 203 -19.28 -6.70 7.25
C ASN A 203 -18.01 -7.48 7.60
N ASP A 204 -18.01 -8.13 8.77
CA ASP A 204 -16.91 -8.92 9.31
C ASP A 204 -16.38 -9.96 8.31
N TYR A 205 -17.25 -10.60 7.51
CA TYR A 205 -16.83 -11.60 6.52
C TYR A 205 -15.96 -11.02 5.41
N TRP A 206 -16.30 -9.83 4.91
CA TRP A 206 -15.49 -9.15 3.88
C TRP A 206 -14.15 -8.70 4.45
N MET A 207 -14.12 -8.20 5.69
CA MET A 207 -12.88 -7.79 6.33
C MET A 207 -11.98 -8.98 6.67
N LEU A 208 -12.56 -10.13 7.04
CA LEU A 208 -11.83 -11.39 7.21
C LEU A 208 -11.27 -11.89 5.89
N ALA A 209 -12.04 -11.86 4.81
CA ALA A 209 -11.56 -12.23 3.48
C ALA A 209 -10.37 -11.36 3.06
N LEU A 210 -10.46 -10.04 3.26
CA LEU A 210 -9.38 -9.10 2.99
C LEU A 210 -8.14 -9.41 3.84
N PHE A 211 -8.32 -9.67 5.13
CA PHE A 211 -7.24 -10.05 6.04
C PHE A 211 -6.51 -11.31 5.56
N PHE A 212 -7.24 -12.40 5.27
CA PHE A 212 -6.63 -13.66 4.83
C PHE A 212 -5.96 -13.54 3.46
N LEU A 213 -6.54 -12.78 2.53
CA LEU A 213 -5.96 -12.54 1.22
C LEU A 213 -4.59 -11.86 1.33
N PHE A 214 -4.50 -10.75 2.06
CA PHE A 214 -3.25 -10.01 2.21
C PHE A 214 -2.23 -10.71 3.12
N GLN A 215 -2.70 -11.53 4.07
CA GLN A 215 -1.83 -12.44 4.82
C GLN A 215 -1.17 -13.48 3.90
N ALA A 216 -1.93 -14.06 2.97
CA ALA A 216 -1.38 -15.00 1.99
C ALA A 216 -0.32 -14.32 1.11
N PHE A 217 -0.57 -13.09 0.65
CA PHE A 217 0.39 -12.32 -0.14
C PHE A 217 1.69 -12.02 0.62
N SER A 218 1.61 -11.65 1.90
CA SER A 218 2.78 -11.44 2.75
C SER A 218 3.59 -12.74 2.97
N SER A 219 2.90 -13.88 3.12
CA SER A 219 3.54 -15.18 3.39
C SER A 219 4.32 -15.77 2.20
N SER A 220 4.04 -15.31 0.98
CA SER A 220 4.76 -15.77 -0.21
C SER A 220 6.11 -15.06 -0.42
N GLN A 221 6.35 -13.95 0.28
CA GLN A 221 7.56 -13.13 0.11
C GLN A 221 8.75 -13.71 0.90
N ARG A 222 9.81 -14.14 0.20
CA ARG A 222 10.92 -14.88 0.82
C ARG A 222 12.04 -14.00 1.38
N ASN A 223 12.17 -12.76 0.91
CA ASN A 223 13.35 -11.90 1.17
C ASN A 223 13.38 -11.25 2.56
N SER A 224 12.30 -11.36 3.33
CA SER A 224 12.07 -10.58 4.55
C SER A 224 11.43 -11.45 5.63
N LYS A 225 12.15 -12.50 6.00
CA LYS A 225 11.78 -13.50 7.01
C LYS A 225 11.34 -12.88 8.35
N THR A 226 11.86 -11.71 8.71
CA THR A 226 11.55 -10.95 9.93
C THR A 226 10.18 -10.29 9.93
N LEU A 227 9.75 -9.73 8.80
CA LEU A 227 8.41 -9.15 8.67
C LEU A 227 7.35 -10.25 8.50
N GLN A 228 7.74 -11.37 7.89
CA GLN A 228 6.90 -12.55 7.76
C GLN A 228 6.56 -13.16 9.13
N SER A 229 7.55 -13.29 10.04
CA SER A 229 7.30 -13.78 11.40
C SER A 229 6.35 -12.87 12.18
N LEU A 230 6.52 -11.54 12.09
CA LEU A 230 5.60 -10.58 12.73
C LEU A 230 4.16 -10.71 12.22
N SER A 231 3.97 -10.83 10.90
CA SER A 231 2.62 -11.03 10.34
C SER A 231 1.98 -12.34 10.83
N SER A 232 2.76 -13.42 10.93
CA SER A 232 2.27 -14.72 11.43
C SER A 232 1.92 -14.70 12.93
N SER A 233 2.67 -13.95 13.75
CA SER A 233 2.36 -13.75 15.17
C SER A 233 1.07 -12.95 15.37
N VAL A 234 0.89 -11.85 14.63
CA VAL A 234 -0.37 -11.08 14.64
C VAL A 234 -1.55 -11.95 14.23
N CYS A 235 -1.35 -12.86 13.28
CA CYS A 235 -2.38 -13.80 12.82
C CYS A 235 -2.79 -14.80 13.91
N LEU A 236 -1.83 -15.30 14.70
CA LEU A 236 -2.10 -16.17 15.84
C LEU A 236 -2.85 -15.41 16.94
N ASP A 237 -2.38 -14.23 17.32
CA ASP A 237 -2.99 -13.41 18.37
C ASP A 237 -4.42 -12.99 18.00
N PHE A 238 -4.65 -12.65 16.73
CA PHE A 238 -5.99 -12.31 16.24
C PHE A 238 -6.91 -13.53 16.15
N SER A 239 -6.38 -14.70 15.78
CA SER A 239 -7.13 -15.97 15.81
C SER A 239 -7.57 -16.31 17.23
N PHE A 240 -6.71 -16.10 18.24
CA PHE A 240 -7.09 -16.24 19.65
C PHE A 240 -8.15 -15.23 20.07
N PHE A 241 -8.07 -13.98 19.61
CA PHE A 241 -9.09 -12.96 19.88
C PHE A 241 -10.45 -13.32 19.27
N LEU A 242 -10.49 -13.78 18.00
CA LEU A 242 -11.70 -14.26 17.33
C LEU A 242 -12.29 -15.47 18.05
N LEU A 243 -11.47 -16.46 18.42
CA LEU A 243 -11.91 -17.62 19.19
C LEU A 243 -12.52 -17.22 20.53
N LYS A 244 -11.98 -16.18 21.18
CA LYS A 244 -12.53 -15.65 22.44
C LYS A 244 -13.86 -14.94 22.21
N LYS A 245 -13.99 -14.12 21.15
CA LYS A 245 -15.24 -13.45 20.77
C LYS A 245 -16.34 -14.47 20.40
N ILE A 246 -16.00 -15.48 19.60
CA ILE A 246 -16.91 -16.58 19.20
C ILE A 246 -17.33 -17.40 20.42
N LYS A 247 -16.41 -17.76 21.32
CA LYS A 247 -16.77 -18.45 22.58
C LYS A 247 -17.69 -17.61 23.44
N LEU A 248 -17.40 -16.33 23.64
CA LEU A 248 -18.25 -15.42 24.42
C LEU A 248 -19.66 -15.26 23.80
N PHE A 249 -19.76 -15.29 22.47
CA PHE A 249 -21.02 -15.27 21.74
C PHE A 249 -21.79 -16.60 21.88
N ALA A 250 -21.09 -17.74 21.76
CA ALA A 250 -21.66 -19.07 21.93
C ALA A 250 -22.14 -19.35 23.37
N PHE A 251 -21.54 -18.71 24.37
CA PHE A 251 -21.95 -18.78 25.79
C PHE A 251 -22.98 -17.70 26.18
N GLY A 252 -23.48 -16.87 25.25
CA GLY A 252 -24.53 -15.88 25.52
C GLY A 252 -24.12 -14.74 26.47
N LEU A 253 -22.82 -14.45 26.60
CA LEU A 253 -22.28 -13.50 27.58
C LEU A 253 -22.10 -12.08 27.03
N LEU A 254 -22.50 -11.79 25.79
CA LEU A 254 -22.49 -10.45 25.19
C LEU A 254 -23.90 -10.08 24.73
N PRO A 255 -24.37 -8.84 24.98
CA PRO A 255 -25.68 -8.39 24.50
C PRO A 255 -25.70 -8.33 22.97
N HIS A 256 -26.84 -8.73 22.40
CA HIS A 256 -27.11 -8.79 20.96
C HIS A 256 -26.84 -7.46 20.23
#